data_AF-A0A5D2W7L9-F1
#
_entry.id   AF-A0A5D2W7L9-F1
#
_cell.length_a   1.000
_cell.length_b   1.000
_cell.length_c   1.000
_cell.angle_alpha   90.00
_cell.angle_beta   90.00
_cell.angle_gamma   90.00
#
_symmetry.space_group_name_H-M   'P 1'
#
loop_
_entity.id
_entity.type
_entity.pdbx_description
1 polymer ?
#
loop_
_entity_poly.entity_id
_entity_poly.type
_entity_poly.pdbx_seq_one_letter_code
_entity_poly.pdbx_strand_id
1 'polypeptide(L)'
;FLIVGIKNKATYSVARVAIRARCHYANKKWLGGMLTNFPTIETRLHKFRDLRTEQKTGGLNRLPKRDATMLKKQLSRLQTYLSRIKYMTRLLDIVIIVDQQEEYTTF
;
A
#
# COMPACT_ATOMS: atom_id res chain seq x y z
N PHE A 1 4.53 5.25 13.26
CA PHE A 1 5.71 4.57 12.70
C PHE A 1 5.26 3.47 11.72
N LEU A 2 6.13 3.11 10.78
CA LEU A 2 5.88 2.10 9.73
C LEU A 2 6.86 0.95 9.91
N ILE A 3 6.37 -0.29 9.79
CA ILE A 3 7.24 -1.47 9.79
C ILE A 3 7.33 -2.05 8.39
N VAL A 4 8.54 -2.23 7.88
CA VAL A 4 8.83 -2.79 6.56
C VAL A 4 9.49 -4.14 6.76
N GLY A 5 9.02 -5.15 6.02
CA GLY A 5 9.70 -6.44 5.97
C GLY A 5 9.11 -7.29 4.86
N ILE A 6 9.80 -7.31 3.72
CA ILE A 6 9.32 -7.94 2.48
C ILE A 6 9.64 -9.43 2.43
N LYS A 7 10.65 -9.88 3.17
CA LYS A 7 11.10 -11.29 3.19
C LYS A 7 9.98 -12.24 3.59
N ASN A 8 9.80 -13.33 2.83
CA ASN A 8 8.72 -14.31 3.04
C ASN A 8 8.60 -14.83 4.49
N LYS A 9 9.74 -15.02 5.18
CA LYS A 9 9.76 -15.44 6.60
C LYS A 9 9.29 -14.34 7.56
N ALA A 10 9.54 -13.07 7.24
CA ALA A 10 9.19 -11.91 8.06
C ALA A 10 7.76 -11.40 7.79
N THR A 11 7.20 -11.71 6.63
CA THR A 11 5.91 -11.18 6.15
C THR A 11 4.77 -11.35 7.15
N TYR A 12 4.67 -12.53 7.76
CA TYR A 12 3.63 -12.87 8.72
C TYR A 12 3.86 -12.20 10.08
N SER A 13 5.10 -12.24 10.57
CA SER A 13 5.50 -11.65 11.84
C SER A 13 5.31 -10.13 11.84
N VAL A 14 5.76 -9.44 10.79
CA VAL A 14 5.58 -8.00 10.60
C VAL A 14 4.10 -7.63 10.59
N ALA A 15 3.26 -8.40 9.88
CA ALA A 15 1.82 -8.17 9.86
C ALA A 15 1.19 -8.30 11.24
N ARG A 16 1.53 -9.36 11.96
CA ARG A 16 1.00 -9.64 13.30
C ARG A 16 1.40 -8.56 14.30
N VAL A 17 2.68 -8.15 14.30
CA VAL A 17 3.19 -7.10 15.18
C VAL A 17 2.55 -5.75 14.84
N ALA A 18 2.46 -5.40 13.56
CA ALA A 18 1.88 -4.13 13.16
C ALA A 18 0.39 -4.01 13.50
N ILE A 19 -0.38 -5.08 13.32
CA ILE A 19 -1.79 -5.12 13.72
C ILE A 19 -1.94 -4.94 15.23
N ARG A 20 -1.09 -5.62 16.04
CA ARG A 20 -1.10 -5.48 17.50
C ARG A 20 -0.69 -4.08 17.96
N ALA A 21 0.32 -3.50 17.32
CA ALA A 21 0.82 -2.16 17.60
C ALA A 21 -0.04 -1.05 16.97
N ARG A 22 -1.10 -1.40 16.21
CA ARG A 22 -1.96 -0.48 15.45
C ARG A 22 -1.15 0.47 14.54
N CYS A 23 -0.04 0.00 14.00
CA CYS A 23 0.83 0.77 13.14
C CYS A 23 0.71 0.35 11.66
N HIS A 24 1.24 1.17 10.77
CA HIS A 24 1.30 0.85 9.36
C HIS A 24 2.38 -0.19 9.09
N TYR A 25 2.24 -0.93 7.99
CA TYR A 25 3.30 -1.86 7.59
C TYR A 25 3.31 -2.19 6.10
N ALA A 26 4.46 -2.60 5.58
CA ALA A 26 4.66 -3.04 4.21
C ALA A 26 5.38 -4.41 4.22
N ASN A 27 4.79 -5.41 3.58
CA ASN A 27 5.33 -6.77 3.62
C ASN A 27 5.26 -7.55 2.30
N LYS A 28 4.84 -6.88 1.23
CA LYS A 28 4.78 -7.47 -0.12
C LYS A 28 5.77 -6.82 -1.06
N LYS A 29 5.79 -5.49 -1.07
CA LYS A 29 6.70 -4.70 -1.88
C LYS A 29 6.78 -3.30 -1.29
N TRP A 30 7.98 -2.77 -1.19
CA TRP A 30 8.21 -1.35 -0.96
C TRP A 30 8.09 -0.62 -2.29
N LEU A 31 7.31 0.46 -2.33
CA LEU A 31 7.29 1.34 -3.49
C LEU A 31 8.43 2.35 -3.30
N GLY A 32 9.48 2.23 -4.09
CA GLY A 32 10.55 3.24 -4.13
C GLY A 32 9.94 4.64 -4.33
N GLY A 33 10.47 5.61 -3.60
CA GLY A 33 9.86 6.94 -3.48
C GLY A 33 8.89 7.09 -2.30
N MET A 34 8.69 6.06 -1.47
CA MET A 34 7.76 6.17 -0.33
C MET A 34 8.14 7.20 0.72
N LEU A 35 9.44 7.40 0.93
CA LEU A 35 9.98 8.37 1.87
C LEU A 35 10.52 9.62 1.17
N THR A 36 11.08 9.46 -0.04
CA THR A 36 11.69 10.55 -0.81
C THR A 36 10.69 11.34 -1.66
N ASN A 37 9.52 10.78 -1.97
CA ASN A 37 8.48 11.43 -2.78
C ASN A 37 7.06 11.14 -2.24
N PHE A 38 6.81 11.58 -1.01
CA PHE A 38 5.52 11.44 -0.35
C PHE A 38 4.34 12.07 -1.12
N PRO A 39 4.45 13.26 -1.77
CA PRO A 39 3.33 13.83 -2.54
C PRO A 39 2.83 12.89 -3.66
N THR A 40 3.73 12.16 -4.31
CA THR A 40 3.34 11.17 -5.32
C THR A 40 2.63 9.97 -4.71
N ILE A 41 3.06 9.52 -3.52
CA ILE A 41 2.40 8.44 -2.79
C ILE A 41 1.02 8.87 -2.31
N GLU A 42 0.88 10.08 -1.78
CA GLU A 42 -0.39 10.66 -1.35
C GLU A 42 -1.39 10.69 -2.51
N THR A 43 -0.95 11.14 -3.69
CA THR A 43 -1.77 11.11 -4.92
C THR A 43 -2.22 9.68 -5.27
N ARG A 44 -1.32 8.69 -5.14
CA ARG A 44 -1.67 7.26 -5.36
C ARG A 44 -2.63 6.72 -4.30
N LEU A 45 -2.50 7.15 -3.05
CA LEU A 45 -3.40 6.80 -1.95
C LEU A 45 -4.79 7.39 -2.15
N HIS A 46 -4.88 8.65 -2.60
CA HIS A 46 -6.13 9.29 -3.01
C HIS A 46 -6.81 8.50 -4.13
N LYS A 47 -6.09 8.24 -5.23
CA LYS A 47 -6.61 7.44 -6.34
C LYS A 47 -7.09 6.05 -5.92
N PHE A 48 -6.38 5.40 -4.97
CA PHE A 48 -6.81 4.12 -4.41
C PHE A 48 -8.11 4.25 -3.61
N ARG A 49 -8.28 5.31 -2.82
CA ARG A 49 -9.52 5.58 -2.07
C ARG A 49 -10.68 5.83 -3.02
N ASP A 50 -10.49 6.63 -4.06
CA ASP A 50 -11.53 6.97 -5.03
C ASP A 50 -12.03 5.71 -5.76
N LEU A 51 -11.11 4.90 -6.31
CA LEU A 51 -11.45 3.65 -6.98
C LEU A 51 -12.15 2.65 -6.06
N ARG A 52 -11.79 2.63 -4.77
CA ARG A 52 -12.45 1.78 -3.77
C ARG A 52 -13.86 2.27 -3.45
N THR A 53 -14.06 3.58 -3.43
CA THR A 53 -15.38 4.20 -3.25
C THR A 53 -16.26 3.91 -4.46
N GLU A 54 -15.77 4.12 -5.68
CA GLU A 54 -16.47 3.80 -6.93
C GLU A 54 -16.84 2.31 -7.03
N GLN A 55 -15.97 1.42 -6.57
CA GLN A 55 -16.28 -0.01 -6.51
C GLN A 55 -17.45 -0.28 -5.55
N LYS A 56 -17.46 0.38 -4.38
CA LYS A 56 -18.51 0.20 -3.36
C LYS A 56 -19.85 0.79 -3.78
N THR A 57 -19.83 1.96 -4.43
CA THR A 57 -21.05 2.63 -4.91
C THR A 57 -21.59 2.05 -6.22
N GLY A 58 -20.89 1.06 -6.79
CA GLY A 58 -21.27 0.44 -8.06
C GLY A 58 -20.98 1.30 -9.29
N GLY A 59 -20.22 2.40 -9.14
CA GLY A 59 -19.81 3.27 -10.25
C GLY A 59 -19.05 2.52 -11.33
N LEU A 60 -18.22 1.54 -10.95
CA LEU A 60 -17.49 0.69 -11.90
C LEU A 60 -18.41 -0.18 -12.79
N ASN A 61 -19.65 -0.46 -12.36
CA ASN A 61 -20.59 -1.27 -13.13
C ASN A 61 -21.32 -0.45 -14.22
N ARG A 62 -21.21 0.89 -14.18
CA ARG A 62 -21.76 1.79 -15.20
C ARG A 62 -20.84 1.95 -16.41
N LEU A 63 -19.60 1.46 -16.30
CA LEU A 63 -18.60 1.53 -17.36
C LEU A 63 -18.66 0.32 -18.29
N PRO A 64 -18.16 0.45 -19.54
CA PRO A 64 -17.98 -0.69 -20.44
C PRO A 64 -17.20 -1.83 -19.77
N LYS A 65 -17.56 -3.08 -20.07
CA LYS A 65 -16.98 -4.29 -19.44
C LYS A 65 -15.45 -4.33 -19.53
N ARG A 66 -14.88 -3.82 -20.62
CA ARG A 66 -13.42 -3.70 -20.82
C ARG A 66 -12.79 -2.75 -19.79
N ASP A 67 -13.35 -1.55 -19.65
CA ASP A 67 -12.83 -0.51 -18.76
C ASP A 67 -13.03 -0.87 -17.29
N ALA A 68 -14.21 -1.41 -16.95
CA ALA A 68 -14.50 -1.94 -15.64
C ALA A 68 -13.50 -3.04 -15.23
N THR A 69 -13.10 -3.91 -16.17
CA THR A 69 -12.10 -4.96 -15.92
C THR A 69 -10.71 -4.36 -15.69
N MET A 70 -10.32 -3.35 -16.47
CA MET A 70 -9.04 -2.67 -16.32
C MET A 70 -8.93 -1.98 -14.95
N LEU A 71 -9.97 -1.27 -14.55
CA LEU A 71 -10.04 -0.59 -13.24
C LEU A 71 -10.04 -1.59 -12.08
N LYS A 72 -10.75 -2.72 -12.19
CA LYS A 72 -10.70 -3.81 -11.19
C LYS A 72 -9.29 -4.40 -11.04
N LYS A 73 -8.58 -4.62 -12.14
CA LYS A 73 -7.17 -5.07 -12.12
C LYS A 73 -6.26 -4.03 -11.45
N GLN A 74 -6.43 -2.76 -11.79
CA GLN A 74 -5.66 -1.67 -11.18
C GLN A 74 -5.94 -1.57 -9.67
N LEU A 75 -7.21 -1.65 -9.27
CA LEU A 75 -7.60 -1.63 -7.87
C LEU A 75 -7.01 -2.81 -7.10
N SER A 76 -7.04 -4.02 -7.65
CA SER A 76 -6.43 -5.21 -7.03
C SER A 76 -4.91 -5.04 -6.82
N ARG A 77 -4.21 -4.48 -7.81
CA ARG A 77 -2.78 -4.15 -7.69
C ARG A 77 -2.56 -3.13 -6.58
N LEU A 78 -3.28 -2.02 -6.58
CA LEU A 78 -3.16 -0.99 -5.54
C LEU A 78 -3.53 -1.53 -4.16
N GLN A 79 -4.54 -2.40 -4.05
CA GLN A 79 -4.96 -3.01 -2.80
C GLN A 79 -3.87 -3.91 -2.21
N THR A 80 -3.13 -4.63 -3.05
CA THR A 80 -2.03 -5.50 -2.60
C THR A 80 -0.93 -4.70 -1.90
N TYR A 81 -0.62 -3.50 -2.41
CA TYR A 81 0.50 -2.68 -1.91
C TYR A 81 0.07 -1.63 -0.88
N LEU A 82 -1.02 -0.90 -1.16
CA LEU A 82 -1.41 0.30 -0.41
C LEU A 82 -2.42 0.02 0.70
N SER A 83 -3.08 -1.15 0.73
CA SER A 83 -4.12 -1.43 1.74
C SER A 83 -3.63 -1.31 3.18
N ARG A 84 -2.34 -1.57 3.42
CA ARG A 84 -1.70 -1.59 4.74
C ARG A 84 -1.19 -0.21 5.18
N ILE A 85 -1.12 0.73 4.24
CA ILE A 85 -0.71 2.13 4.45
C ILE A 85 -1.82 3.15 4.12
N LYS A 86 -3.03 2.69 3.79
CA LYS A 86 -4.16 3.52 3.33
C LYS A 86 -4.68 4.59 4.31
N TYR A 87 -4.28 4.48 5.56
CA TYR A 87 -4.65 5.40 6.64
C TYR A 87 -3.51 6.37 6.98
N MET A 88 -2.40 6.34 6.24
CA MET A 88 -1.36 7.36 6.37
C MET A 88 -1.91 8.68 5.86
N THR A 89 -1.92 9.68 6.73
CA THR A 89 -2.31 11.07 6.44
C THR A 89 -1.11 12.01 6.39
N ARG A 90 0.05 11.56 6.86
CA ARG A 90 1.29 12.34 6.95
C ARG A 90 2.50 11.43 6.69
N LEU A 91 3.62 12.07 6.38
CA LEU A 91 4.92 11.40 6.32
C LEU A 91 5.23 10.77 7.69
N LEU A 92 5.91 9.63 7.68
CA LEU A 92 6.17 8.88 8.91
C LEU A 92 7.39 9.43 9.63
N ASP A 93 7.24 9.69 10.93
CA ASP A 93 8.35 10.15 11.76
C ASP A 93 9.41 9.06 11.98
N ILE A 94 8.99 7.79 11.97
CA ILE A 94 9.86 6.63 12.24
C ILE A 94 9.48 5.48 11.31
N VAL A 95 10.50 4.87 10.70
CA VAL A 95 10.40 3.66 9.87
C VAL A 95 11.31 2.58 10.46
N ILE A 96 10.78 1.39 10.65
CA ILE A 96 11.48 0.21 11.17
C ILE A 96 11.59 -0.79 10.03
N ILE A 97 12.82 -1.14 9.65
CA ILE A 97 13.10 -2.09 8.56
C ILE A 97 13.54 -3.42 9.17
N VAL A 98 12.87 -4.50 8.78
CA VAL A 98 13.15 -5.87 9.20
C VAL A 98 13.76 -6.59 8.00
N ASP A 99 15.09 -6.76 8.04
CA ASP A 99 15.95 -7.36 7.00
C ASP A 99 16.32 -6.39 5.85
N GLN A 100 17.59 -5.95 5.82
CA GLN A 100 18.09 -4.93 4.88
C GLN A 100 18.58 -5.49 3.53
N GLN A 101 18.71 -6.82 3.37
CA GLN A 101 19.50 -7.39 2.27
C GLN A 101 18.79 -7.33 0.90
N GLU A 102 17.45 -7.47 0.86
CA GLU A 102 16.65 -7.28 -0.37
C GLU A 102 16.17 -5.84 -0.57
N GLU A 103 16.28 -4.98 0.45
CA GLU A 103 15.62 -3.67 0.46
C GLU A 103 16.52 -2.52 -0.01
N TYR A 104 17.85 -2.72 -0.11
CA TYR A 104 18.85 -1.67 -0.42
C TYR A 104 18.57 -0.90 -1.73
N THR A 105 18.04 -1.57 -2.76
CA THR A 105 17.75 -0.94 -4.07
C THR A 105 16.48 -0.07 -4.05
N THR A 106 15.70 -0.09 -2.97
CA THR A 106 14.37 0.53 -2.93
C THR A 106 14.29 1.76 -2.00
N PHE A 107 15.39 2.11 -1.34
CA PHE A 107 15.52 3.35 -0.56
C PHE A 107 15.72 4.58 -1.46
#